data_AF-A0A961TG80-F1
#
_entry.id   AF-A0A961TG80-F1
#
_cell.length_a   1.000
_cell.length_b   1.000
_cell.length_c   1.000
_cell.angle_alpha   90.00
_cell.angle_beta   90.00
_cell.angle_gamma   90.00
#
_symmetry.space_group_name_H-M   'P 1'
#
loop_
_entity.id
_entity.type
_entity.pdbx_description
1 polymer ?
#
loop_
_entity_poly.entity_id
_entity_poly.type
_entity_poly.pdbx_seq_one_letter_code
_entity_poly.pdbx_strand_id
1 'polypeptide(L)' 'SCHAMFSSGERAWFGLPSPTSKVIERGEAVTTAYGVQGALNCRNGWLAESADDLPENVRDYVEKLAAPYFEAVAAWLE' A
#
# COMPACT_ATOMS: atom_id res chain seq x y z
N SER A 1 -5.07 -16.85 12.14
CA SER A 1 -4.27 -16.84 10.91
C SER A 1 -5.18 -16.46 9.76
N CYS A 2 -4.78 -15.53 8.89
CA CYS A 2 -5.51 -15.22 7.65
C CYS A 2 -4.60 -15.50 6.45
N HIS A 3 -5.20 -15.62 5.26
CA HIS A 3 -4.45 -15.72 4.01
C HIS A 3 -3.60 -14.46 3.81
N ALA A 4 -2.31 -14.64 3.47
CA ALA A 4 -1.43 -13.53 3.13
C ALA A 4 -1.71 -13.10 1.69
N MET A 5 -1.99 -11.81 1.48
CA MET A 5 -2.24 -11.24 0.16
C MET A 5 -1.17 -10.22 -0.20
N PHE A 6 -0.74 -10.26 -1.45
CA PHE A 6 0.15 -9.27 -2.04
C PHE A 6 -0.13 -9.19 -3.54
N SER A 7 -0.28 -7.98 -4.05
CA SER A 7 -0.44 -7.71 -5.47
C SER A 7 0.16 -6.37 -5.84
N SER A 8 0.70 -6.28 -7.06
CA SER A 8 1.20 -5.03 -7.64
C SER A 8 0.59 -4.78 -9.03
N GLY A 9 0.73 -3.54 -9.50
CA GLY A 9 0.24 -3.10 -10.80
C GLY A 9 -1.27 -3.19 -10.89
N GLU A 10 -1.80 -3.62 -12.02
CA GLU A 10 -3.25 -3.78 -12.24
C GLU A 10 -3.93 -4.68 -11.21
N ARG A 11 -3.19 -5.65 -10.65
CA ARG A 11 -3.74 -6.58 -9.66
C ARG A 11 -3.97 -5.94 -8.30
N ALA A 12 -3.30 -4.82 -7.99
CA ALA A 12 -3.43 -4.13 -6.72
C ALA A 12 -4.86 -3.66 -6.42
N TRP A 13 -5.68 -3.46 -7.47
CA TRP A 13 -7.07 -3.02 -7.38
C TRP A 13 -8.06 -4.13 -6.98
N PHE A 14 -7.66 -5.40 -7.05
CA PHE A 14 -8.55 -6.52 -6.73
C PHE A 14 -8.63 -6.83 -5.22
N GLY A 15 -7.68 -6.33 -4.41
CA GLY A 15 -7.68 -6.41 -2.95
C GLY A 15 -7.34 -7.78 -2.37
N LEU A 16 -8.08 -8.84 -2.72
CA LEU A 16 -7.95 -10.19 -2.16
C LEU A 16 -7.15 -11.23 -3.02
N PRO A 17 -6.31 -10.88 -4.01
CA PRO A 17 -5.61 -11.89 -4.79
C PRO A 17 -4.44 -12.51 -4.03
N SER A 18 -4.19 -13.80 -4.27
CA SER A 18 -2.95 -14.44 -3.84
C SER A 18 -1.73 -13.82 -4.53
N PRO A 19 -0.57 -13.81 -3.85
CA PRO A 19 0.71 -13.48 -4.48
C PRO A 19 0.98 -14.35 -5.70
N THR A 20 1.76 -13.80 -6.63
CA THR A 20 2.19 -14.49 -7.85
C THR A 20 3.70 -14.36 -8.01
N SER A 21 4.27 -15.02 -9.00
CA SER A 21 5.68 -14.92 -9.36
C SER A 21 6.04 -13.65 -10.14
N LYS A 22 5.11 -12.69 -10.27
CA LYS A 22 5.36 -11.42 -10.98
C LYS A 22 6.51 -10.66 -10.33
N VAL A 23 7.45 -10.19 -11.15
CA VAL A 23 8.46 -9.21 -10.74
C VAL A 23 7.77 -7.84 -10.64
N ILE A 24 7.96 -7.17 -9.50
CA ILE A 24 7.38 -5.85 -9.20
C ILE A 24 8.23 -4.74 -9.81
N GLU A 25 7.57 -3.64 -10.20
CA GLU A 25 8.23 -2.52 -10.89
C GLU A 25 7.96 -1.19 -10.18
N ARG A 26 8.91 -0.25 -10.26
CA ARG A 26 8.75 1.08 -9.67
C ARG A 26 7.58 1.81 -10.34
N GLY A 27 6.86 2.60 -9.55
CA GLY A 27 5.64 3.28 -9.97
C GLY A 27 4.39 2.40 -9.96
N GLU A 28 4.50 1.10 -9.67
CA GLU A 28 3.32 0.25 -9.50
C GLU A 28 2.59 0.53 -8.20
N ALA A 29 1.25 0.59 -8.27
CA ALA A 29 0.43 0.45 -7.08
C ALA A 29 0.64 -0.92 -6.44
N VAL A 30 0.60 -1.00 -5.10
CA VAL A 30 0.71 -2.23 -4.33
C VAL A 30 -0.39 -2.31 -3.28
N THR A 31 -0.88 -3.53 -3.04
CA THR A 31 -1.84 -3.83 -1.97
C THR A 31 -1.41 -5.09 -1.25
N THR A 32 -1.41 -5.05 0.08
CA THR A 32 -1.07 -6.19 0.93
C THR A 32 -1.97 -6.27 2.15
N ALA A 33 -2.22 -7.49 2.61
CA ALA A 33 -2.75 -7.71 3.93
C ALA A 33 -2.19 -8.99 4.56
N TYR A 34 -2.04 -8.93 5.87
CA TYR A 34 -1.58 -10.05 6.68
C TYR A 34 -2.18 -9.97 8.08
N GLY A 35 -2.31 -11.13 8.71
CA GLY A 35 -2.87 -11.27 10.05
C GLY A 35 -1.75 -11.50 11.05
N VAL A 36 -1.78 -10.75 12.15
CA VAL A 36 -0.96 -11.01 13.34
C VAL A 36 -1.89 -11.32 14.51
N GLN A 37 -1.35 -11.77 15.64
CA GLN A 37 -2.18 -12.04 16.81
C GLN A 37 -2.92 -10.77 17.23
N GLY A 38 -4.25 -10.85 17.29
CA GLY A 38 -5.10 -9.72 17.70
C GLY A 38 -5.33 -8.63 16.65
N ALA A 39 -4.80 -8.77 15.41
CA ALA A 39 -5.01 -7.75 14.39
C ALA A 39 -4.97 -8.28 12.95
N LEU A 40 -5.71 -7.60 12.07
CA LEU A 40 -5.58 -7.69 10.62
C LEU A 40 -4.96 -6.37 10.13
N ASN A 41 -3.87 -6.46 9.38
CA ASN A 41 -3.25 -5.31 8.76
C ASN A 41 -3.51 -5.37 7.27
N CYS A 42 -4.10 -4.31 6.71
CA CYS A 42 -4.29 -4.12 5.28
C CYS A 42 -3.74 -2.75 4.90
N ARG A 43 -2.89 -2.70 3.87
CA ARG A 43 -2.24 -1.47 3.38
C ARG A 43 -2.21 -1.47 1.86
N ASN A 44 -2.37 -0.27 1.32
CA ASN A 44 -2.16 0.03 -0.08
C ASN A 44 -1.16 1.17 -0.21
N GLY A 45 -0.54 1.29 -1.38
CA GLY A 45 0.44 2.33 -1.64
C GLY A 45 1.09 2.13 -3.00
N TRP A 46 2.31 2.62 -3.14
CA TRP A 46 3.07 2.61 -4.37
C TRP A 46 4.48 2.07 -4.13
N LEU A 47 5.03 1.34 -5.09
CA LEU A 47 6.43 0.93 -5.06
C LEU A 47 7.30 2.06 -5.63
N ALA A 48 7.94 2.82 -4.75
CA ALA A 48 8.71 4.00 -5.12
C ALA A 48 9.89 4.22 -4.17
N GLU A 49 10.96 4.83 -4.66
CA GLU A 49 12.05 5.41 -3.84
C GLU A 49 11.82 6.90 -3.60
N SER A 50 11.20 7.59 -4.56
CA SER A 50 10.88 9.01 -4.49
C SER A 50 9.54 9.33 -5.17
N ALA A 51 9.05 10.55 -4.99
CA ALA A 51 7.85 11.02 -5.69
C ALA A 51 7.99 10.96 -7.23
N ASP A 52 9.21 11.03 -7.76
CA ASP A 52 9.46 10.98 -9.21
C ASP A 52 9.19 9.60 -9.81
N ASP A 53 9.25 8.54 -9.01
CA ASP A 53 8.88 7.18 -9.43
C ASP A 53 7.36 7.01 -9.57
N LEU A 54 6.55 7.93 -9.03
CA LEU A 54 5.11 7.86 -9.07
C LEU A 54 4.54 8.39 -10.41
N PRO A 55 3.39 7.84 -10.87
CA PRO A 55 2.67 8.44 -11.99
C PRO A 55 2.39 9.93 -11.72
N GLU A 56 2.49 10.77 -12.76
CA GLU A 56 2.44 12.23 -12.63
C GLU A 56 1.21 12.73 -11.86
N ASN A 57 0.06 12.07 -12.05
CA ASN A 57 -1.22 12.42 -11.44
C ASN A 57 -1.35 12.01 -9.97
N VAL A 58 -0.35 11.34 -9.38
CA VAL A 58 -0.35 10.90 -7.98
C VAL A 58 0.96 11.22 -7.25
N ARG A 59 1.83 12.08 -7.82
CA ARG A 59 3.11 12.45 -7.19
C ARG A 59 2.94 13.11 -5.83
N ASP A 60 1.81 13.76 -5.61
CA ASP A 60 1.45 14.40 -4.34
C ASP A 60 0.81 13.43 -3.33
N TYR A 61 0.87 12.11 -3.56
CA TYR A 61 0.31 11.07 -2.70
C TYR A 61 0.73 11.20 -1.23
N VAL A 62 2.01 11.51 -0.99
CA VAL A 62 2.51 11.66 0.38
C VAL A 62 1.90 12.88 1.05
N GLU A 63 1.91 14.04 0.39
CA GLU A 63 1.40 15.29 0.99
C GLU A 63 -0.13 15.29 1.13
N LYS A 64 -0.85 14.69 0.18
CA LYS A 64 -2.32 14.75 0.14
C LYS A 64 -3.01 13.61 0.88
N LEU A 65 -2.35 12.45 1.03
CA LEU A 65 -3.00 11.27 1.59
C LEU A 65 -2.19 10.59 2.70
N ALA A 66 -0.94 10.18 2.42
CA ALA A 66 -0.21 9.35 3.37
C ALA A 66 0.14 10.10 4.66
N ALA A 67 0.71 11.31 4.56
CA ALA A 67 1.09 12.10 5.73
C ALA A 67 -0.13 12.49 6.59
N PRO A 68 -1.22 13.08 6.04
CA PRO A 68 -2.40 13.40 6.84
C PRO A 68 -3.05 12.19 7.52
N TYR A 69 -3.03 11.02 6.86
CA TYR A 69 -3.52 9.78 7.46
C TYR A 69 -2.71 9.40 8.71
N PHE A 70 -1.38 9.42 8.63
CA PHE A 70 -0.52 9.06 9.77
C PHE A 70 -0.54 10.13 10.87
N GLU A 71 -0.68 11.40 10.53
CA GLU A 71 -0.91 12.47 11.51
C GLU A 71 -2.21 12.23 12.30
N ALA A 72 -3.30 11.87 11.63
CA ALA A 72 -4.56 11.55 12.29
C ALA A 72 -4.44 10.31 13.20
N VAL A 73 -3.69 9.29 12.77
CA VAL A 73 -3.41 8.11 13.60
C VAL A 73 -2.58 8.48 14.83
N ALA A 74 -1.55 9.31 14.69
CA ALA A 74 -0.72 9.76 15.80
C ALA A 74 -1.55 10.56 16.82
N ALA A 75 -2.34 11.54 16.35
CA ALA A 75 -3.20 12.35 17.20
C ALA A 75 -4.29 11.54 17.93
N TRP A 76 -4.69 10.37 17.41
CA TRP A 76 -5.64 9.49 18.10
C TRP A 76 -4.98 8.68 19.22
N LEU A 77 -3.69 8.38 19.11
CA LEU A 77 -2.97 7.56 20.08
C LEU A 77 -2.36 8.37 21.24
N GLU A 78 -2.26 9.69 21.10
CA GLU A 78 -1.89 10.65 22.15
C GLU A 78 -3.00 10.82 23.20
#